data_AF-A0A1I2I982-F1
#
_entry.id   AF-A0A1I2I982-F1
#
_cell.length_a   1.000
_cell.length_b   1.000
_cell.length_c   1.000
_cell.angle_alpha   90.00
_cell.angle_beta   90.00
_cell.angle_gamma   90.00
#
_symmetry.space_group_name_H-M   'P 1'
#
loop_
_entity.id
_entity.type
_entity.pdbx_description
1 polymer ?
#
loop_
_entity_poly.entity_id
_entity_poly.type
_entity_poly.pdbx_seq_one_letter_code
_entity_poly.pdbx_strand_id
1 'polypeptide(L)'
;MCTPYRICRPGHVGLIPWGFGQNECEYHWLANGKRADEWLIVTRGRGYRAWRQLDMSTPEFICRVVADPEFEPFSIAALVPEPFFTPAPGITF
;
A
#
# COMPACT_ATOMS: atom_id res chain seq x y z
N MET A 1 -0.36 16.75 -18.37
CA MET A 1 0.19 15.40 -18.08
C MET A 1 -0.99 14.46 -17.87
N CYS A 2 -1.15 13.43 -18.70
CA CYS A 2 -2.22 12.42 -18.52
C CYS A 2 -1.92 11.56 -17.29
N THR A 3 -2.83 11.52 -16.33
CA THR A 3 -2.78 10.51 -15.25
C THR A 3 -3.22 9.16 -15.83
N PRO A 4 -2.36 8.12 -15.82
CA PRO A 4 -2.66 6.84 -16.46
C PRO A 4 -3.80 6.08 -15.77
N TYR A 5 -4.10 6.41 -14.52
CA TYR A 5 -5.15 5.75 -13.74
C TYR A 5 -6.15 6.79 -13.20
N ARG A 6 -7.46 6.51 -13.35
CA ARG A 6 -8.56 7.31 -12.79
C ARG A 6 -8.98 6.76 -11.43
N ILE A 7 -9.56 7.61 -10.57
CA ILE A 7 -10.21 7.16 -9.33
C ILE A 7 -11.31 6.16 -9.68
N CYS A 8 -11.37 5.04 -8.96
CA CYS A 8 -12.28 3.93 -9.23
C CYS A 8 -13.75 4.38 -9.14
N ARG A 9 -14.55 3.95 -10.12
CA ARG A 9 -16.02 3.97 -10.08
C ARG A 9 -16.51 2.53 -10.10
N PRO A 10 -17.61 2.18 -9.42
CA PRO A 10 -18.15 0.82 -9.44
C PRO A 10 -18.30 0.31 -10.89
N GLY A 11 -17.75 -0.87 -11.18
CA GLY A 11 -17.79 -1.48 -12.52
C GLY A 11 -16.68 -1.06 -13.50
N HIS A 12 -15.75 -0.17 -13.10
CA HIS A 12 -14.65 0.28 -13.95
C HIS A 12 -13.27 0.02 -13.31
N VAL A 13 -12.25 -0.12 -14.16
CA VAL A 13 -10.86 -0.15 -13.71
C VAL A 13 -10.50 1.21 -13.09
N GLY A 14 -9.94 1.22 -11.89
CA GLY A 14 -9.46 2.44 -11.27
C GLY A 14 -8.78 2.25 -9.92
N LEU A 15 -8.29 3.36 -9.37
CA LEU A 15 -7.56 3.38 -8.11
C LEU A 15 -8.47 3.61 -6.91
N ILE A 16 -8.26 2.82 -5.86
CA ILE A 16 -8.85 3.03 -4.54
C ILE A 16 -7.69 3.38 -3.58
N PRO A 17 -7.61 4.59 -3.01
CA PRO A 17 -6.58 4.93 -2.04
C PRO A 17 -6.81 4.15 -0.74
N TRP A 18 -5.74 3.61 -0.16
CA TRP A 18 -5.81 2.87 1.10
C TRP A 18 -4.70 3.22 2.10
N GLY A 19 -3.65 3.91 1.66
CA GLY A 19 -2.56 4.30 2.55
C GLY A 19 -1.74 5.47 2.03
N PHE A 20 -1.07 6.12 2.96
CA PHE A 20 -0.09 7.16 2.71
C PHE A 20 1.11 6.94 3.63
N GLY A 21 2.31 6.96 3.07
CA GLY A 21 3.57 6.80 3.79
C GLY A 21 4.19 8.14 4.18
N GLN A 22 5.08 8.14 5.17
CA GLN A 22 5.80 9.34 5.61
C GLN A 22 6.64 9.98 4.50
N ASN A 23 7.09 9.20 3.51
CA ASN A 23 7.87 9.67 2.37
C ASN A 23 7.00 10.32 1.26
N GLU A 24 5.81 10.82 1.61
CA GLU A 24 4.79 11.32 0.67
C GLU A 24 4.45 10.29 -0.42
N CYS A 25 4.46 9.01 -0.04
CA CYS A 25 4.07 7.91 -0.92
C CYS A 25 2.56 7.68 -0.79
N GLU A 26 1.85 7.66 -1.90
CA GLU A 26 0.45 7.27 -1.98
C GLU A 26 0.36 5.80 -2.38
N TYR A 27 -0.49 5.03 -1.69
CA TYR A 27 -0.74 3.63 -1.99
C TYR A 27 -2.21 3.43 -2.37
N HIS A 28 -2.40 2.73 -3.48
CA HIS A 28 -3.71 2.46 -4.06
C HIS A 28 -3.85 0.98 -4.41
N TRP A 29 -5.09 0.48 -4.39
CA TRP A 29 -5.45 -0.77 -5.04
C TRP A 29 -5.89 -0.47 -6.47
N LEU A 30 -5.40 -1.25 -7.43
CA LEU A 30 -5.90 -1.25 -8.79
C LEU A 30 -7.09 -2.20 -8.89
N ALA A 31 -8.29 -1.67 -8.63
CA ALA A 31 -9.52 -2.41 -8.84
C ALA A 31 -9.71 -2.62 -10.34
N ASN A 32 -9.83 -3.87 -10.80
CA ASN A 32 -9.89 -4.19 -12.23
C ASN A 32 -10.91 -5.30 -12.58
N GLY A 33 -12.00 -5.40 -11.81
CA GLY A 33 -13.05 -6.41 -12.03
C GLY A 33 -12.68 -7.83 -11.57
N LYS A 34 -11.41 -8.07 -11.22
CA LYS A 34 -10.98 -9.26 -10.48
C LYS A 34 -11.42 -9.20 -9.02
N ARG A 35 -11.26 -10.31 -8.31
CA ARG A 35 -11.49 -10.38 -6.86
C ARG A 35 -10.55 -9.43 -6.11
N ALA A 36 -11.01 -8.91 -4.97
CA ALA A 36 -10.29 -7.90 -4.20
C ALA A 36 -8.92 -8.39 -3.67
N ASP A 37 -8.80 -9.69 -3.39
CA ASP A 37 -7.55 -10.34 -2.99
C ASP A 37 -6.51 -10.43 -4.12
N GLU A 38 -6.90 -10.18 -5.37
CA GLU A 38 -6.02 -10.14 -6.54
C GLU A 38 -5.66 -8.72 -7.00
N TRP A 39 -6.15 -7.69 -6.30
CA TRP A 39 -5.86 -6.31 -6.69
C TRP A 39 -4.40 -5.95 -6.36
N LEU A 40 -3.71 -5.46 -7.39
CA LEU A 40 -2.31 -5.06 -7.28
C LEU A 40 -2.19 -3.70 -6.60
N ILE A 41 -1.04 -3.50 -5.96
CA ILE A 41 -0.70 -2.22 -5.36
C ILE A 41 -0.13 -1.31 -6.44
N VAL A 42 -0.70 -0.11 -6.55
CA VAL A 42 -0.17 0.96 -7.39
C VAL A 42 0.25 2.10 -6.47
N THR A 43 1.46 2.61 -6.68
CA THR A 43 2.04 3.64 -5.83
C THR A 43 2.74 4.73 -6.61
N ARG A 44 2.78 5.90 -6.02
CA ARG A 44 3.54 7.07 -6.47
C ARG A 44 4.10 7.77 -5.24
N GLY A 45 5.31 8.30 -5.33
CA GLY A 45 5.92 9.03 -4.21
C GLY A 45 6.92 10.07 -4.68
N ARG A 46 7.37 10.93 -3.76
CA ARG A 46 8.32 12.01 -4.06
C ARG A 46 9.66 11.47 -4.60
N GLY A 47 10.09 10.29 -4.15
CA GLY A 47 11.31 9.61 -4.60
C GLY A 47 11.21 8.90 -5.95
N TYR A 48 10.01 8.70 -6.50
CA TYR A 48 9.79 8.07 -7.81
C TYR A 48 8.56 8.69 -8.48
N ARG A 49 8.82 9.62 -9.42
CA ARG A 49 7.77 10.40 -10.09
C ARG A 49 6.81 9.56 -10.96
N ALA A 50 7.25 8.38 -11.41
CA ALA A 50 6.44 7.48 -12.22
C ALA A 50 5.59 6.58 -11.33
N TRP A 51 4.37 6.28 -11.77
CA TRP A 51 3.54 5.25 -11.15
C TRP A 51 4.26 3.90 -11.20
N ARG A 52 4.27 3.20 -10.06
CA ARG A 52 4.80 1.84 -9.93
C ARG A 52 3.67 0.90 -9.59
N GLN A 53 3.66 -0.26 -10.23
CA GLN A 53 2.81 -1.39 -9.87
C GLN A 53 3.68 -2.42 -9.17
N LEU A 54 3.24 -2.91 -8.03
CA LEU A 54 3.95 -3.93 -7.26
C LEU A 54 3.23 -5.26 -7.43
N ASP A 55 4.00 -6.28 -7.81
CA ASP A 55 3.52 -7.65 -7.99
C ASP A 55 3.66 -8.42 -6.68
N MET A 56 2.80 -8.06 -5.71
CA MET A 56 2.70 -8.72 -4.41
C MET A 56 1.35 -8.41 -3.77
N SER A 57 0.97 -9.25 -2.80
CA SER A 57 -0.26 -9.03 -2.03
C SER A 57 -0.14 -7.83 -1.08
N THR A 58 -1.28 -7.24 -0.69
CA THR A 58 -1.30 -6.16 0.31
C THR A 58 -0.73 -6.58 1.67
N PRO A 59 -1.08 -7.76 2.23
CA PRO A 59 -0.46 -8.24 3.46
C PRO A 59 1.05 -8.41 3.33
N GLU A 60 1.53 -8.98 2.23
CA GLU A 60 2.97 -9.14 2.00
C GLU A 60 3.70 -7.79 1.97
N PHE A 61 3.16 -6.82 1.24
CA PHE A 61 3.73 -5.47 1.18
C PHE A 61 3.82 -4.84 2.58
N ILE A 62 2.74 -4.90 3.37
CA ILE A 62 2.72 -4.35 4.73
C ILE A 62 3.75 -5.05 5.62
N CYS A 63 3.83 -6.38 5.57
CA CYS A 63 4.81 -7.14 6.33
C CYS A 63 6.25 -6.70 5.99
N ARG A 64 6.59 -6.54 4.71
CA ARG A 64 7.91 -6.07 4.30
C ARG A 64 8.19 -4.63 4.75
N VAL A 65 7.21 -3.73 4.64
CA VAL A 65 7.35 -2.33 5.10
C VAL A 65 7.76 -2.26 6.58
N VAL A 66 7.19 -3.11 7.43
CA VAL A 66 7.43 -3.05 8.89
C VAL A 66 8.55 -3.97 9.38
N ALA A 67 8.96 -4.97 8.59
CA ALA A 67 9.90 -6.00 9.05
C ALA A 67 11.16 -6.16 8.20
N ASP A 68 11.19 -5.66 6.97
CA ASP A 68 12.33 -5.82 6.05
C ASP A 68 13.06 -4.47 5.85
N PRO A 69 14.22 -4.24 6.49
CA PRO A 69 14.94 -2.97 6.38
C PRO A 69 15.51 -2.72 4.97
N GLU A 70 15.64 -3.75 4.13
CA GLU A 70 16.16 -3.61 2.76
C GLU A 70 15.05 -3.31 1.75
N PHE A 71 13.78 -3.25 2.19
CA PHE A 71 12.62 -3.01 1.32
C PHE A 71 12.44 -1.53 0.92
N GLU A 72 13.47 -0.97 0.30
CA GLU A 72 13.50 0.42 -0.15
C GLU A 72 12.64 0.64 -1.42
N PRO A 73 12.00 1.82 -1.58
CA PRO A 73 12.02 3.00 -0.72
C PRO A 73 10.91 3.01 0.35
N PHE A 74 10.31 1.86 0.65
CA PHE A 74 9.06 1.78 1.42
C PHE A 74 9.27 1.47 2.90
N SER A 75 10.38 0.80 3.23
CA SER A 75 10.63 0.28 4.56
C SER A 75 10.66 1.37 5.63
N ILE A 76 10.10 1.03 6.78
CA ILE A 76 10.28 1.76 8.04
C ILE A 76 10.89 0.87 9.13
N ALA A 77 11.27 -0.37 8.79
CA ALA A 77 11.70 -1.36 9.77
C ALA A 77 12.91 -0.87 10.59
N ALA A 78 13.85 -0.17 9.96
CA ALA A 78 15.01 0.41 10.64
C ALA A 78 14.66 1.55 11.62
N LEU A 79 13.47 2.17 11.47
CA LEU A 79 13.01 3.24 12.36
C LEU A 79 12.37 2.71 13.66
N VAL A 80 11.96 1.43 13.67
CA VAL A 80 11.33 0.77 14.82
C VAL A 80 12.04 -0.55 15.08
N PRO A 81 13.21 -0.53 15.74
CA PRO A 81 14.04 -1.72 15.94
C PRO A 81 13.34 -2.83 16.75
N GLU A 82 12.41 -2.43 17.63
CA GLU A 82 11.63 -3.33 18.47
C GLU A 82 10.13 -3.08 18.23
N PRO A 83 9.53 -3.69 17.18
CA PRO A 83 8.11 -3.53 16.89
C PRO A 83 7.27 -4.23 17.97
N PHE A 84 6.23 -3.55 18.46
CA PHE A 84 5.30 -4.10 19.43
C PHE A 84 3.85 -3.91 18.98
N PHE A 85 2.97 -4.76 19.48
CA PHE A 85 1.53 -4.67 19.24
C PHE A 85 0.81 -4.72 20.59
N THR A 86 -0.06 -3.74 20.83
CA THR A 86 -0.97 -3.75 21.97
C THR A 86 -2.36 -4.09 21.45
N PRO A 87 -2.92 -5.27 21.79
CA PRO A 87 -4.28 -5.62 21.41
C PRO A 87 -5.26 -4.59 21.94
N ALA A 88 -6.31 -4.30 21.17
CA ALA A 88 -7.44 -3.54 21.71
C ALA A 88 -7.98 -4.28 22.95
N PRO A 89 -8.40 -3.56 24.01
CA PRO A 89 -9.08 -4.18 25.14
C PRO A 89 -10.23 -5.04 24.63
N GLY A 90 -10.32 -6.29 25.07
CA GLY A 90 -11.41 -7.18 24.65
C GLY A 90 -12.75 -6.55 24.98
N ILE A 91 -13.51 -6.17 23.95
CA ILE A 91 -14.91 -5.77 24.14
C ILE A 91 -15.67 -7.07 24.34
N THR A 92 -15.95 -7.41 25.61
CA THR A 92 -16.91 -8.46 25.96
C THR A 92 -18.30 -7.95 25.57
N PHE A 93 -18.92 -8.57 24.57
CA PHE A 93 -20.34 -8.38 24.26
C PHE A 93 -21.23 -9.11 25.26
#